data_AF-A0A418NLF9-F1
#
_entry.id   AF-A0A418NLF9-F1
#
_cell.length_a   1.000
_cell.length_b   1.000
_cell.length_c   1.000
_cell.angle_alpha   90.00
_cell.angle_beta   90.00
_cell.angle_gamma   90.00
#
_symmetry.space_group_name_H-M   'P 1'
#
loop_
_entity.id
_entity.type
_entity.pdbx_description
1 polymer ?
#
loop_
_entity_poly.entity_id
_entity_poly.type
_entity_poly.pdbx_seq_one_letter_code
_entity_poly.pdbx_strand_id
1 'polypeptide(L)'
;MFNSQRPSISDLPTNRQLVKATAFALVTATVLLVTVVLPAEYAIDPTGAGRLLGYSEMGEIKEQLAAEAAADEQNADVEEVRSLADNSGSGSEAATRTDVTELTLAPGEGAEVKAVMVEGASLQYEWSVQDGHVNFDTHADAPGISYHGYGKGRASTGEAGTLVAAFDGSHGWFWRNRSSATVTVTLTTDGSYSEIKRVV
;
A
#
# COMPACT_ATOMS: atom_id res chain seq x y z
N MET A 1 46.04 -15.49 35.66
CA MET A 1 46.44 -14.50 34.63
C MET A 1 46.48 -15.24 33.30
N PHE A 2 45.45 -15.12 32.46
CA PHE A 2 45.45 -15.74 31.13
C PHE A 2 46.27 -14.86 30.19
N ASN A 3 47.53 -15.22 29.98
CA ASN A 3 48.35 -14.67 28.90
C ASN A 3 47.80 -15.21 27.59
N SER A 4 47.02 -14.42 26.86
CA SER A 4 46.70 -14.69 25.46
C SER A 4 48.00 -14.69 24.67
N GLN A 5 48.54 -15.88 24.38
CA GLN A 5 49.71 -16.04 23.51
C GLN A 5 49.37 -15.44 22.14
N ARG A 6 50.19 -14.49 21.70
CA ARG A 6 50.03 -13.84 20.40
C ARG A 6 50.14 -14.93 19.31
N PRO A 7 49.17 -15.04 18.39
CA PRO A 7 49.21 -16.04 17.33
C PRO A 7 50.53 -15.99 16.56
N SER A 8 51.10 -17.15 16.26
CA SER A 8 52.30 -17.25 15.44
C SER A 8 51.93 -17.04 13.96
N ILE A 9 52.88 -16.60 13.13
CA ILE A 9 52.63 -16.39 11.68
C ILE A 9 52.21 -17.70 10.99
N SER A 10 52.64 -18.85 11.52
CA SER A 10 52.23 -20.19 11.08
C SER A 10 50.76 -20.54 11.38
N ASP A 11 50.10 -19.80 12.28
CA ASP A 11 48.68 -19.96 12.59
C ASP A 11 47.77 -19.16 11.64
N LEU A 12 48.37 -18.31 10.78
CA LEU A 12 47.63 -17.53 9.80
C LEU A 12 47.24 -18.39 8.58
N PRO A 13 46.05 -18.17 8.00
CA PRO A 13 45.64 -18.87 6.80
C PRO A 13 46.61 -18.59 5.65
N THR A 14 46.96 -19.65 4.93
CA THR A 14 47.78 -19.56 3.73
C THR A 14 47.05 -18.83 2.61
N ASN A 15 47.78 -18.24 1.65
CA ASN A 15 47.19 -17.59 0.47
C ASN A 15 46.21 -18.51 -0.28
N ARG A 16 46.50 -19.83 -0.33
CA ARG A 16 45.59 -20.81 -0.94
C ARG A 16 44.29 -20.99 -0.16
N GLN A 17 44.34 -20.95 1.17
CA GLN A 17 43.14 -21.02 2.00
C GLN A 17 42.31 -19.75 1.87
N LEU A 18 42.95 -18.57 1.81
CA LEU A 18 42.27 -17.31 1.56
C LEU A 18 41.54 -17.31 0.21
N VAL A 19 42.22 -17.68 -0.87
CA VAL A 19 41.61 -17.74 -2.21
C VAL A 19 40.43 -18.73 -2.25
N LYS A 20 40.56 -19.91 -1.62
CA LYS A 20 39.46 -20.89 -1.53
C LYS A 20 38.27 -20.34 -0.76
N ALA A 21 38.50 -19.67 0.37
CA ALA A 21 37.44 -19.08 1.17
C ALA A 21 36.74 -17.94 0.42
N THR A 22 37.48 -17.08 -0.26
CA THR A 22 36.93 -16.00 -1.10
C THR A 22 36.11 -16.57 -2.26
N ALA A 23 36.60 -17.61 -2.94
CA ALA A 23 35.84 -18.25 -4.02
C ALA A 23 34.52 -18.84 -3.49
N PHE A 24 34.54 -19.52 -2.34
CA PHE A 24 33.33 -20.07 -1.73
C PHE A 24 32.34 -18.97 -1.30
N ALA A 25 32.84 -17.86 -0.75
CA ALA A 25 32.02 -16.70 -0.40
C ALA A 25 31.37 -16.09 -1.65
N LEU A 26 32.12 -15.93 -2.74
CA LEU A 26 31.61 -15.39 -3.99
C LEU A 26 30.51 -16.27 -4.59
N VAL A 27 30.70 -17.60 -4.57
CA VAL A 27 29.67 -18.55 -5.04
C VAL A 27 28.43 -18.45 -4.16
N THR A 28 28.58 -18.49 -2.84
CA THR A 28 27.44 -18.37 -1.90
C THR A 28 26.69 -17.06 -2.10
N ALA A 29 27.40 -15.94 -2.24
CA ALA A 29 26.81 -14.63 -2.48
C ALA A 29 26.05 -14.59 -3.82
N THR A 30 26.60 -15.20 -4.87
CA THR A 30 25.94 -15.28 -6.18
C THR A 30 24.66 -16.11 -6.11
N VAL A 31 24.67 -17.23 -5.38
CA VAL A 31 23.47 -18.04 -5.16
C VAL A 31 22.40 -17.24 -4.44
N LEU A 32 22.73 -16.58 -3.33
CA LEU A 32 21.78 -15.73 -2.59
C LEU A 32 21.25 -14.57 -3.43
N LEU A 33 22.11 -13.94 -4.24
CA LEU A 33 21.71 -12.86 -5.14
C LEU A 33 20.60 -13.34 -6.09
N VAL A 34 20.80 -14.51 -6.70
CA VAL A 34 19.89 -15.03 -7.73
C VAL A 34 18.62 -15.65 -7.14
N THR A 35 18.69 -16.33 -6.00
CA THR A 35 17.54 -17.07 -5.44
C THR A 35 16.76 -16.31 -4.38
N VAL A 36 17.32 -15.25 -3.79
CA VAL A 36 16.68 -14.50 -2.71
C VAL A 36 16.56 -13.01 -3.05
N VAL A 37 17.69 -12.35 -3.35
CA VAL A 37 17.70 -10.88 -3.49
C VAL A 37 16.96 -10.41 -4.74
N LEU A 38 17.25 -11.00 -5.90
CA LEU A 38 16.58 -10.62 -7.15
C LEU A 38 15.06 -10.88 -7.11
N PRO A 39 14.58 -12.04 -6.63
CA PRO A 39 13.14 -12.25 -6.45
C PRO A 39 12.49 -11.28 -5.46
N ALA A 40 13.11 -11.05 -4.29
CA ALA A 40 12.50 -10.27 -3.20
C ALA A 40 12.50 -8.75 -3.40
N GLU A 41 13.44 -8.23 -4.19
CA GLU A 41 13.56 -6.79 -4.43
C GLU A 41 13.01 -6.36 -5.80
N TYR A 42 13.10 -7.22 -6.82
CA TYR A 42 12.83 -6.85 -8.21
C TYR A 42 11.90 -7.83 -8.94
N ALA A 43 11.26 -8.77 -8.23
CA ALA A 43 10.40 -9.80 -8.83
C ALA A 43 11.09 -10.67 -9.92
N ILE A 44 12.42 -10.62 -10.05
CA ILE A 44 13.18 -11.37 -11.06
C ILE A 44 13.59 -12.70 -10.45
N ASP A 45 12.93 -13.78 -10.87
CA ASP A 45 13.22 -15.15 -10.41
C ASP A 45 13.61 -16.09 -11.56
N PRO A 46 14.90 -16.12 -11.94
CA PRO A 46 15.36 -16.96 -13.04
C PRO A 46 15.39 -18.46 -12.68
N THR A 47 15.31 -18.80 -11.39
CA THR A 47 15.40 -20.19 -10.92
C THR A 47 14.06 -20.80 -10.56
N GLY A 48 13.02 -19.98 -10.36
CA GLY A 48 11.72 -20.39 -9.81
C GLY A 48 11.72 -20.60 -8.29
N ALA A 49 12.89 -20.56 -7.64
CA ALA A 49 13.02 -20.76 -6.20
C ALA A 49 12.39 -19.61 -5.41
N GLY A 50 12.48 -18.38 -5.92
CA GLY A 50 11.89 -17.20 -5.30
C GLY A 50 10.37 -17.31 -5.22
N ARG A 51 9.72 -17.76 -6.28
CA ARG A 51 8.25 -17.96 -6.31
C ARG A 51 7.82 -19.11 -5.40
N LEU A 52 8.58 -20.21 -5.36
CA LEU A 52 8.30 -21.34 -4.46
C LEU A 52 8.41 -20.97 -2.98
N LEU A 53 9.31 -20.05 -2.64
CA LEU A 53 9.54 -19.57 -1.27
C LEU A 53 8.73 -18.31 -0.92
N GLY A 54 7.97 -17.74 -1.87
CA GLY A 54 7.19 -16.52 -1.68
C GLY A 54 7.99 -15.21 -1.74
N TYR A 55 9.26 -15.25 -2.14
CA TYR A 55 10.08 -14.05 -2.29
C TYR A 55 9.67 -13.20 -3.49
N SER A 56 9.30 -13.81 -4.63
CA SER A 56 8.88 -13.04 -5.81
C SER A 56 7.64 -12.19 -5.55
N GLU A 57 6.68 -12.69 -4.77
CA GLU A 57 5.47 -11.94 -4.40
C GLU A 57 5.81 -10.67 -3.62
N MET A 58 6.82 -10.72 -2.73
CA MET A 58 7.29 -9.52 -2.04
C MET A 58 7.88 -8.49 -3.01
N GLY A 59 8.64 -8.93 -4.02
CA GLY A 59 9.18 -8.07 -5.05
C GLY A 59 8.09 -7.40 -5.87
N GLU A 60 7.09 -8.16 -6.32
CA GLU A 60 5.93 -7.67 -7.08
C GLU A 60 5.17 -6.60 -6.27
N ILE A 61 4.95 -6.82 -4.97
CA ILE A 61 4.31 -5.85 -4.08
C ILE A 61 5.13 -4.57 -3.96
N LYS A 62 6.47 -4.66 -3.85
CA LYS A 62 7.33 -3.47 -3.77
C LYS A 62 7.31 -2.66 -5.05
N GLU A 63 7.39 -3.31 -6.21
CA GLU A 63 7.32 -2.63 -7.50
C GLU A 63 5.97 -1.94 -7.69
N GLN A 64 4.87 -2.60 -7.31
CA GLN A 64 3.54 -1.98 -7.33
C GLN A 64 3.47 -0.76 -6.40
N LEU A 65 3.94 -0.87 -5.15
CA LEU A 65 3.96 0.26 -4.22
C LEU A 65 4.81 1.44 -4.73
N ALA A 66 5.94 1.15 -5.39
CA ALA A 66 6.78 2.19 -5.98
C ALA A 66 6.10 2.87 -7.18
N ALA A 67 5.40 2.11 -8.02
CA ALA A 67 4.64 2.66 -9.14
C ALA A 67 3.43 3.49 -8.67
N GLU A 68 2.74 3.04 -7.62
CA GLU A 68 1.64 3.77 -6.98
C GLU A 68 2.13 5.09 -6.39
N ALA A 69 3.21 5.08 -5.60
CA ALA A 69 3.77 6.31 -5.03
C ALA A 69 4.16 7.34 -6.12
N ALA A 70 4.71 6.88 -7.24
CA ALA A 70 5.03 7.76 -8.38
C ALA A 70 3.77 8.30 -9.10
N ALA A 71 2.67 7.55 -9.11
CA ALA A 71 1.40 7.99 -9.67
C ALA A 71 0.69 8.98 -8.75
N ASP A 72 0.74 8.77 -7.43
CA ASP A 72 0.19 9.68 -6.43
C ASP A 72 0.91 11.05 -6.47
N GLU A 73 2.24 11.06 -6.62
CA GLU A 73 3.01 12.31 -6.83
C GLU A 73 2.54 13.06 -8.09
N GLN A 74 2.28 12.36 -9.19
CA GLN A 74 1.80 12.99 -10.43
C GLN A 74 0.36 13.48 -10.33
N ASN A 75 -0.51 12.76 -9.61
CA ASN A 75 -1.90 13.15 -9.44
C ASN A 75 -2.05 14.32 -8.46
N ALA A 76 -1.18 14.44 -7.44
CA ALA A 76 -1.14 15.60 -6.56
C ALA A 76 -0.88 16.91 -7.33
N ASP A 77 0.01 16.89 -8.32
CA ASP A 77 0.30 18.04 -9.18
C ASP A 77 -0.89 18.42 -10.09
N VAL A 78 -1.70 17.44 -10.49
CA VAL A 78 -2.90 17.67 -11.34
C VAL A 78 -4.10 18.16 -10.54
N GLU A 79 -4.27 17.65 -9.31
CA GLU A 79 -5.28 18.09 -8.35
C GLU A 79 -5.08 19.57 -7.92
N GLU A 80 -3.82 20.02 -7.75
CA GLU A 80 -3.53 21.43 -7.43
C GLU A 80 -4.06 22.37 -8.53
N VAL A 81 -3.88 22.01 -9.81
CA VAL A 81 -4.34 22.82 -10.95
C VAL A 81 -5.86 22.80 -11.11
N ARG A 82 -6.52 21.69 -10.75
CA ARG A 82 -7.98 21.54 -10.84
C ARG A 82 -8.71 22.23 -9.67
N SER A 83 -8.11 22.23 -8.49
CA SER A 83 -8.61 22.94 -7.31
C SER A 83 -8.70 24.46 -7.49
N LEU A 84 -7.84 25.03 -8.35
CA LEU A 84 -7.86 26.45 -8.71
C LEU A 84 -8.99 26.80 -9.69
N ALA A 85 -9.50 25.83 -10.44
CA ALA A 85 -10.56 26.02 -11.44
C ALA A 85 -11.98 25.82 -10.88
N ASP A 86 -12.15 24.98 -9.85
CA ASP A 86 -13.46 24.64 -9.27
C ASP A 86 -13.90 25.54 -8.10
N ASN A 87 -13.18 26.63 -7.81
CA ASN A 87 -13.52 27.55 -6.73
C ASN A 87 -14.72 28.48 -7.04
N SER A 88 -15.66 28.02 -7.87
CA SER A 88 -16.93 28.68 -8.19
C SER A 88 -18.12 27.74 -7.95
N GLY A 89 -18.46 27.58 -6.67
CA GLY A 89 -19.84 27.43 -6.22
C GLY A 89 -20.42 26.01 -6.16
N SER A 90 -20.67 25.53 -4.93
CA SER A 90 -22.00 25.59 -4.30
C SER A 90 -21.96 24.84 -2.97
N GLY A 91 -22.21 25.56 -1.87
CA GLY A 91 -22.64 24.93 -0.63
C GLY A 91 -24.00 24.29 -0.84
N SER A 92 -24.01 23.02 -1.26
CA SER A 92 -25.20 22.18 -1.13
C SER A 92 -25.30 21.78 0.34
N GLU A 93 -26.37 22.17 1.01
CA GLU A 93 -26.73 21.58 2.30
C GLU A 93 -26.69 20.06 2.17
N ALA A 94 -25.93 19.40 3.04
CA ALA A 94 -25.77 17.96 3.04
C ALA A 94 -27.07 17.28 3.49
N ALA A 95 -27.87 16.81 2.54
CA ALA A 95 -29.01 15.97 2.83
C ALA A 95 -28.52 14.60 3.33
N THR A 96 -29.22 14.03 4.32
CA THR A 96 -28.94 12.65 4.75
C THR A 96 -29.27 11.69 3.61
N ARG A 97 -28.30 10.86 3.25
CA ARG A 97 -28.41 9.89 2.15
C ARG A 97 -27.75 8.57 2.50
N THR A 98 -28.21 7.53 1.83
CA THR A 98 -27.70 6.17 1.98
C THR A 98 -27.28 5.65 0.61
N ASP A 99 -26.06 5.12 0.51
CA ASP A 99 -25.50 4.59 -0.73
C ASP A 99 -24.84 3.23 -0.49
N VAL A 100 -24.91 2.36 -1.48
CA VAL A 100 -24.20 1.08 -1.51
C VAL A 100 -23.35 1.05 -2.78
N THR A 101 -22.04 0.88 -2.62
CA THR A 101 -21.06 0.80 -3.70
C THR A 101 -20.40 -0.57 -3.69
N GLU A 102 -20.43 -1.27 -4.83
CA GLU A 102 -19.75 -2.55 -5.01
C GLU A 102 -18.59 -2.40 -6.00
N LEU A 103 -17.44 -2.98 -5.65
CA LEU A 103 -16.20 -2.91 -6.41
C LEU A 103 -15.62 -4.32 -6.53
N THR A 104 -15.24 -4.73 -7.73
CA THR A 104 -14.45 -5.95 -7.94
C THR A 104 -12.99 -5.57 -8.16
N LEU A 105 -12.08 -6.21 -7.42
CA LEU A 105 -10.63 -5.95 -7.47
C LEU A 105 -9.88 -7.23 -7.76
N ALA A 106 -9.14 -7.28 -8.87
CA ALA A 106 -8.17 -8.34 -9.15
C ALA A 106 -7.03 -8.35 -8.11
N PRO A 107 -6.26 -9.45 -7.98
CA PRO A 107 -5.06 -9.46 -7.15
C PRO A 107 -4.11 -8.30 -7.49
N GLY A 108 -3.74 -7.49 -6.49
CA GLY A 108 -2.91 -6.29 -6.65
C GLY A 108 -3.67 -5.03 -7.11
N GLU A 109 -4.92 -5.14 -7.52
CA GLU A 109 -5.75 -3.98 -7.91
C GLU A 109 -6.19 -3.19 -6.68
N GLY A 110 -6.29 -1.87 -6.83
CA GLY A 110 -6.81 -0.97 -5.81
C GLY A 110 -7.88 -0.06 -6.39
N ALA A 111 -8.74 0.44 -5.52
CA ALA A 111 -9.78 1.39 -5.87
C ALA A 111 -10.08 2.32 -4.70
N GLU A 112 -10.60 3.49 -5.03
CA GLU A 112 -10.97 4.49 -4.06
C GLU A 112 -12.41 4.96 -4.25
N VAL A 113 -13.10 5.20 -3.14
CA VAL A 113 -14.41 5.85 -3.12
C VAL A 113 -14.35 7.04 -2.17
N LYS A 114 -14.76 8.21 -2.66
CA LYS A 114 -14.80 9.46 -1.89
C LYS A 114 -16.21 9.99 -1.78
N ALA A 115 -16.57 10.45 -0.60
CA ALA A 115 -17.76 11.23 -0.30
C ALA A 115 -17.38 12.71 -0.09
N VAL A 116 -18.15 13.63 -0.66
CA VAL A 116 -17.98 15.08 -0.44
C VAL A 116 -18.77 15.49 0.78
N MET A 117 -18.10 16.02 1.80
CA MET A 117 -18.71 16.38 3.09
C MET A 117 -18.31 17.78 3.54
N VAL A 118 -19.20 18.39 4.33
CA VAL A 118 -18.92 19.65 5.06
C VAL A 118 -18.32 19.34 6.43
N GLU A 119 -17.50 20.24 6.96
CA GLU A 119 -16.86 20.13 8.28
C GLU A 119 -17.90 19.81 9.37
N GLY A 120 -17.59 18.81 10.19
CA GLY A 120 -18.45 18.36 11.28
C GLY A 120 -19.65 17.50 10.84
N ALA A 121 -19.91 17.34 9.54
CA ALA A 121 -20.88 16.36 9.07
C ALA A 121 -20.40 14.94 9.42
N SER A 122 -21.35 14.03 9.64
CA SER A 122 -21.06 12.65 9.96
C SER A 122 -21.80 11.67 9.05
N LEU A 123 -21.15 10.55 8.80
CA LEU A 123 -21.77 9.37 8.21
C LEU A 123 -21.34 8.10 8.93
N GLN A 124 -22.22 7.13 8.97
CA GLN A 124 -21.89 5.75 9.33
C GLN A 124 -21.44 5.04 8.06
N TYR A 125 -20.40 4.23 8.17
CA TYR A 125 -19.97 3.38 7.09
C TYR A 125 -19.77 1.95 7.58
N GLU A 126 -19.96 1.02 6.66
CA GLU A 126 -19.56 -0.37 6.80
C GLU A 126 -19.09 -0.84 5.44
N TRP A 127 -17.91 -1.44 5.38
CA TRP A 127 -17.48 -2.16 4.19
C TRP A 127 -17.05 -3.57 4.52
N SER A 128 -17.21 -4.47 3.57
CA SER A 128 -16.83 -5.88 3.70
C SER A 128 -16.19 -6.39 2.41
N VAL A 129 -15.42 -7.47 2.53
CA VAL A 129 -14.70 -8.12 1.43
C VAL A 129 -15.16 -9.57 1.32
N GLN A 130 -15.55 -9.96 0.12
CA GLN A 130 -15.85 -11.35 -0.22
C GLN A 130 -14.62 -12.01 -0.89
N ASP A 131 -14.43 -13.30 -0.60
CA ASP A 131 -13.42 -14.18 -1.20
C ASP A 131 -11.94 -13.80 -0.99
N GLY A 132 -11.63 -12.94 -0.01
CA GLY A 132 -10.25 -12.59 0.30
C GLY A 132 -10.12 -11.52 1.37
N HIS A 133 -9.11 -10.67 1.23
CA HIS A 133 -8.82 -9.56 2.14
C HIS A 133 -8.18 -8.40 1.39
N VAL A 134 -8.28 -7.21 1.98
CA VAL A 134 -7.67 -5.99 1.43
C VAL A 134 -6.82 -5.30 2.49
N ASN A 135 -5.83 -4.54 2.03
CA ASN A 135 -5.29 -3.44 2.82
C ASN A 135 -6.18 -2.22 2.57
N PHE A 136 -6.37 -1.38 3.57
CA PHE A 136 -7.23 -0.20 3.45
C PHE A 136 -6.59 1.05 4.06
N ASP A 137 -7.01 2.19 3.53
CA ASP A 137 -6.74 3.52 4.09
C ASP A 137 -7.99 4.40 3.98
N THR A 138 -8.60 4.69 5.12
CA THR A 138 -9.69 5.65 5.25
C THR A 138 -9.06 7.01 5.52
N HIS A 139 -9.22 7.95 4.58
CA HIS A 139 -8.55 9.24 4.65
C HIS A 139 -9.36 10.34 3.97
N ALA A 140 -8.81 11.55 4.00
CA ALA A 140 -9.43 12.73 3.45
C ALA A 140 -8.42 13.72 2.90
N ASP A 141 -8.92 14.57 2.02
CA ASP A 141 -8.18 15.58 1.29
C ASP A 141 -9.09 16.75 0.90
N ALA A 142 -8.47 17.91 0.77
CA ALA A 142 -9.11 19.14 0.34
C ALA A 142 -8.06 20.04 -0.32
N PRO A 143 -8.46 21.11 -1.05
CA PRO A 143 -7.51 22.09 -1.54
C PRO A 143 -6.60 22.62 -0.42
N GLY A 144 -5.29 22.35 -0.52
CA GLY A 144 -4.29 22.71 0.50
C GLY A 144 -4.13 21.71 1.66
N ILE A 145 -4.91 20.62 1.70
CA ILE A 145 -4.78 19.49 2.63
C ILE A 145 -4.64 18.22 1.79
N SER A 146 -3.41 17.78 1.55
CA SER A 146 -3.14 16.61 0.70
C SER A 146 -3.49 15.28 1.38
N TYR A 147 -3.56 15.22 2.72
CA TYR A 147 -3.85 13.99 3.44
C TYR A 147 -4.28 14.23 4.90
N HIS A 148 -5.36 13.55 5.30
CA HIS A 148 -5.80 13.40 6.69
C HIS A 148 -6.31 11.97 6.91
N GLY A 149 -5.65 11.20 7.76
CA GLY A 149 -5.99 9.78 7.98
C GLY A 149 -7.00 9.57 9.10
N TYR A 150 -8.04 8.78 8.83
CA TYR A 150 -9.02 8.29 9.81
C TYR A 150 -8.68 6.91 10.34
N GLY A 151 -8.11 6.04 9.51
CA GLY A 151 -7.75 4.69 9.91
C GLY A 151 -7.18 3.89 8.75
N LYS A 152 -6.22 3.01 9.04
CA LYS A 152 -5.60 2.16 8.02
C LYS A 152 -5.31 0.78 8.59
N GLY A 153 -5.29 -0.21 7.72
CA GLY A 153 -5.09 -1.60 8.13
C GLY A 153 -4.60 -2.49 7.00
N ARG A 154 -4.24 -3.71 7.37
CA ARG A 154 -3.75 -4.74 6.45
C ARG A 154 -4.53 -6.02 6.63
N ALA A 155 -4.72 -6.75 5.53
CA ALA A 155 -5.41 -8.03 5.51
C ALA A 155 -6.76 -8.03 6.26
N SER A 156 -7.53 -6.94 6.12
CA SER A 156 -8.87 -6.82 6.70
C SER A 156 -9.91 -7.36 5.72
N THR A 157 -10.96 -7.95 6.28
CA THR A 157 -12.14 -8.45 5.55
C THR A 157 -13.34 -7.51 5.68
N GLY A 158 -13.21 -6.42 6.42
CA GLY A 158 -14.27 -5.45 6.63
C GLY A 158 -14.00 -4.54 7.81
N GLU A 159 -14.51 -3.32 7.75
CA GLU A 159 -14.48 -2.36 8.85
C GLU A 159 -15.81 -1.59 8.89
N ALA A 160 -16.18 -1.12 10.06
CA ALA A 160 -17.36 -0.28 10.26
C ALA A 160 -17.05 0.83 11.27
N GLY A 161 -17.73 1.98 11.11
CA GLY A 161 -17.55 3.08 12.04
C GLY A 161 -18.35 4.33 11.68
N THR A 162 -18.11 5.40 12.43
CA THR A 162 -18.62 6.74 12.11
C THR A 162 -17.45 7.59 11.62
N LEU A 163 -17.58 8.13 10.42
CA LEU A 163 -16.68 9.15 9.89
C LEU A 163 -17.27 10.52 10.22
N VAL A 164 -16.46 11.38 10.83
CA VAL A 164 -16.80 12.79 11.05
C VAL A 164 -15.82 13.63 10.24
N ALA A 165 -16.34 14.44 9.34
CA ALA A 165 -15.56 15.28 8.44
C ALA A 165 -14.74 16.29 9.26
N ALA A 166 -13.41 16.23 9.15
CA ALA A 166 -12.51 17.13 9.87
C ALA A 166 -12.46 18.54 9.25
N PHE A 167 -12.91 18.66 8.00
CA PHE A 167 -12.95 19.88 7.20
C PHE A 167 -13.89 19.67 6.01
N ASP A 168 -14.27 20.76 5.34
CA ASP A 168 -14.94 20.73 4.04
C ASP A 168 -14.03 20.07 2.99
N GLY A 169 -14.47 18.96 2.40
CA GLY A 169 -13.63 18.26 1.42
C GLY A 169 -14.11 16.85 1.08
N SER A 170 -13.19 16.09 0.49
CA SER A 170 -13.40 14.69 0.14
C SER A 170 -12.93 13.79 1.27
N HIS A 171 -13.79 12.87 1.68
CA HIS A 171 -13.53 11.87 2.72
C HIS A 171 -13.85 10.51 2.16
N GLY A 172 -12.92 9.57 2.23
CA GLY A 172 -13.04 8.34 1.46
C GLY A 172 -12.32 7.13 2.03
N TRP A 173 -12.44 6.05 1.28
CA TRP A 173 -11.86 4.76 1.55
C TRP A 173 -11.11 4.30 0.32
N PHE A 174 -9.84 4.00 0.53
CA PHE A 174 -9.00 3.32 -0.42
C PHE A 174 -8.85 1.86 0.00
N TRP A 175 -8.93 0.95 -0.97
CA TRP A 175 -8.65 -0.46 -0.76
C TRP A 175 -7.67 -0.97 -1.81
N ARG A 176 -6.82 -1.92 -1.40
CA ARG A 176 -5.90 -2.65 -2.28
C ARG A 176 -6.02 -4.14 -2.00
N ASN A 177 -6.38 -4.92 -3.01
CA ASN A 177 -6.45 -6.37 -2.90
C ASN A 177 -5.03 -6.94 -2.80
N ARG A 178 -4.69 -7.47 -1.62
CA ARG A 178 -3.40 -8.15 -1.36
C ARG A 178 -3.58 -9.66 -1.20
N SER A 179 -4.77 -10.16 -1.50
CA SER A 179 -5.03 -11.59 -1.62
C SER A 179 -4.73 -12.10 -3.03
N SER A 180 -4.62 -13.42 -3.17
CA SER A 180 -4.36 -14.07 -4.46
C SER A 180 -5.63 -14.34 -5.28
N ALA A 181 -6.81 -14.02 -4.74
CA ALA A 181 -8.10 -14.16 -5.42
C ALA A 181 -8.65 -12.79 -5.85
N THR A 182 -9.49 -12.76 -6.87
CA THR A 182 -10.32 -11.58 -7.14
C THR A 182 -11.31 -11.42 -6.00
N VAL A 183 -11.41 -10.22 -5.44
CA VAL A 183 -12.31 -9.91 -4.31
C VAL A 183 -13.39 -8.94 -4.72
N THR A 184 -14.52 -8.99 -4.02
CA THR A 184 -15.58 -7.98 -4.12
C THR A 184 -15.65 -7.21 -2.81
N VAL A 185 -15.49 -5.89 -2.89
CA VAL A 185 -15.67 -4.96 -1.78
C VAL A 185 -17.04 -4.32 -1.89
N THR A 186 -17.84 -4.39 -0.82
CA THR A 186 -19.14 -3.71 -0.72
C THR A 186 -19.05 -2.68 0.38
N LEU A 187 -19.17 -1.38 0.04
CA LEU A 187 -19.25 -0.25 0.96
C LEU A 187 -20.71 0.21 1.08
N THR A 188 -21.21 0.35 2.30
CA THR A 188 -22.47 1.00 2.63
C THR A 188 -22.18 2.26 3.44
N THR A 189 -22.79 3.38 3.06
CA THR A 189 -22.67 4.67 3.76
C THR A 189 -24.04 5.25 4.07
N ASP A 190 -24.22 5.78 5.27
CA ASP A 190 -25.47 6.40 5.74
C ASP A 190 -25.16 7.68 6.54
N GLY A 191 -25.51 8.84 6.00
CA GLY A 191 -25.28 10.11 6.68
C GLY A 191 -25.29 11.33 5.77
N SER A 192 -24.65 12.40 6.24
CA SER A 192 -24.71 13.72 5.60
C SER A 192 -23.51 13.95 4.68
N TYR A 193 -23.72 13.74 3.38
CA TYR A 193 -22.76 14.02 2.32
C TYR A 193 -23.50 14.45 1.05
N SER A 194 -22.88 15.26 0.20
CA SER A 194 -23.53 15.77 -1.02
C SER A 194 -23.36 14.82 -2.20
N GLU A 195 -22.23 14.12 -2.28
CA GLU A 195 -21.86 13.24 -3.38
C GLU A 195 -21.05 12.04 -2.87
N ILE A 196 -21.16 10.88 -3.52
CA ILE A 196 -20.24 9.75 -3.37
C ILE A 196 -19.82 9.28 -4.76
N LYS A 197 -18.52 9.12 -4.99
CA LYS A 197 -17.97 8.76 -6.30
C LYS A 197 -16.79 7.82 -6.17
N ARG A 198 -16.65 6.91 -7.13
CA ARG A 198 -15.43 6.13 -7.34
C ARG A 198 -14.39 7.03 -8.03
N VAL A 199 -13.19 7.09 -7.47
CA VAL A 199 -12.03 7.72 -8.09
C VAL A 199 -11.25 6.61 -8.79
N VAL A 200 -10.94 6.81 -10.08
CA VAL A 200 -10.31 5.81 -10.97
C VAL A 200 -8.89 6.22 -11.30
#